data_AF-A0A7W1ISR7-F1
#
_entry.id   AF-A0A7W1ISR7-F1
#
_cell.length_a   1.000
_cell.length_b   1.000
_cell.length_c   1.000
_cell.angle_alpha   90.00
_cell.angle_beta   90.00
_cell.angle_gamma   90.00
#
_symmetry.space_group_name_H-M   'P 1'
#
loop_
_entity.id
_entity.type
_entity.pdbx_description
1 polymer ?
#
loop_
_entity_poly.entity_id
_entity_poly.type
_entity_poly.pdbx_seq_one_letter_code
_entity_poly.pdbx_strand_id
1 'polypeptide(L)'
;MAGPEPDERDPADLVQALGAIARLQSLWLADLDQVCRGDPAFVAAFRRWEEQLTALKLYIHRAEARLLHYLLAAPTKPWREYGGTGADRDAATERWTARLLPYFATLRLETTYRRIGSVLELDEDPSTADIITDLIALAEVAETTQIALAGLERGGDPAALQDLAFYHVIAPWRRAQAPLLDVLRWLAEAVREHADL
;
A
#
# COMPACT_ATOMS: atom_id res chain seq x y z
N MET A 1 -37.34 -13.24 19.68
CA MET A 1 -36.65 -12.96 18.39
C MET A 1 -35.17 -13.09 18.66
N ALA A 2 -34.55 -14.18 18.18
CA ALA A 2 -33.10 -14.31 18.22
C ALA A 2 -32.52 -13.24 17.27
N GLY A 3 -31.63 -12.39 17.77
CA GLY A 3 -30.86 -11.49 16.91
C GLY A 3 -30.06 -12.30 15.91
N PRO A 4 -29.66 -11.73 14.75
CA PRO A 4 -28.80 -12.44 13.82
C PRO A 4 -27.55 -12.91 14.58
N GLU A 5 -27.29 -14.22 14.56
CA GLU A 5 -26.05 -14.77 15.09
C GLU A 5 -24.89 -14.03 14.40
N PRO A 6 -23.90 -13.54 15.16
CA PRO A 6 -22.72 -12.95 14.55
C PRO A 6 -22.12 -14.01 13.63
N ASP A 7 -22.03 -13.69 12.34
CA ASP A 7 -21.38 -14.51 11.32
C ASP A 7 -19.94 -14.75 11.80
N GLU A 8 -19.71 -15.88 12.48
CA GLU A 8 -18.49 -16.19 13.21
C GLU A 8 -17.44 -16.60 12.18
N ARG A 9 -16.88 -15.61 11.49
CA ARG A 9 -15.92 -15.82 10.41
C ARG A 9 -14.53 -16.14 10.99
N ASP A 10 -13.92 -17.18 10.43
CA ASP A 10 -12.66 -17.76 10.93
C ASP A 10 -11.51 -16.72 10.90
N PRO A 11 -10.71 -16.59 11.97
CA PRO A 11 -9.42 -15.90 11.99
C PRO A 11 -8.53 -16.12 10.74
N ALA A 12 -8.65 -17.29 10.10
CA ALA A 12 -7.98 -17.61 8.83
C ALA A 12 -8.25 -16.60 7.71
N ASP A 13 -9.42 -15.95 7.70
CA ASP A 13 -9.78 -14.95 6.68
C ASP A 13 -8.92 -13.69 6.77
N LEU A 14 -8.56 -13.24 7.98
CA LEU A 14 -7.67 -12.10 8.18
C LEU A 14 -6.25 -12.44 7.75
N VAL A 15 -5.75 -13.61 8.14
CA VAL A 15 -4.42 -14.10 7.74
C VAL A 15 -4.33 -14.23 6.22
N GLN A 16 -5.36 -14.74 5.56
CA GLN A 16 -5.41 -14.83 4.10
C GLN A 16 -5.38 -13.46 3.43
N ALA A 17 -6.11 -12.47 3.97
CA ALA A 17 -6.10 -11.10 3.46
C ALA A 17 -4.70 -10.46 3.61
N LEU A 18 -4.07 -10.61 4.78
CA LEU A 18 -2.70 -10.13 5.02
C LEU A 18 -1.67 -10.82 4.11
N GLY A 19 -1.79 -12.13 3.89
CA GLY A 19 -0.94 -12.85 2.95
C GLY A 19 -1.13 -12.41 1.49
N ALA A 20 -2.34 -11.99 1.10
CA ALA A 20 -2.58 -11.41 -0.22
C ALA A 20 -1.91 -10.04 -0.38
N ILE A 21 -1.94 -9.20 0.67
CA ILE A 21 -1.20 -7.94 0.72
C ILE A 21 0.30 -8.20 0.52
N ALA A 22 0.88 -9.13 1.30
CA ALA A 22 2.31 -9.45 1.23
C ALA A 22 2.77 -9.87 -0.19
N ARG A 23 1.98 -10.74 -0.84
CA ARG A 23 2.30 -11.19 -2.22
C ARG A 23 2.23 -10.05 -3.23
N LEU A 24 1.19 -9.21 -3.15
CA LEU A 24 1.02 -8.10 -4.09
C LEU A 24 2.08 -7.01 -3.91
N GLN A 25 2.44 -6.69 -2.66
CA GLN A 25 3.53 -5.78 -2.37
C GLN A 25 4.86 -6.29 -2.93
N SER A 26 5.17 -7.56 -2.69
CA SER A 26 6.39 -8.19 -3.21
C SER A 26 6.43 -8.15 -4.75
N LEU A 27 5.31 -8.45 -5.40
CA LEU A 27 5.19 -8.40 -6.86
C LEU A 27 5.40 -6.96 -7.37
N TRP A 28 4.73 -5.99 -6.77
CA TRP A 28 4.80 -4.59 -7.18
C TRP A 28 6.19 -4.00 -6.98
N LEU A 29 6.82 -4.24 -5.82
CA LEU A 29 8.18 -3.77 -5.56
C LEU A 29 9.22 -4.41 -6.51
N ALA A 30 9.04 -5.69 -6.86
CA ALA A 30 9.89 -6.35 -7.83
C ALA A 30 9.73 -5.77 -9.24
N ASP A 31 8.49 -5.55 -9.70
CA ASP A 31 8.22 -4.92 -11.01
C ASP A 31 8.72 -3.47 -11.04
N LEU A 32 8.51 -2.71 -9.95
CA LEU A 32 9.02 -1.34 -9.79
C LEU A 32 10.55 -1.28 -9.93
N ASP A 33 11.27 -2.15 -9.19
CA ASP A 33 12.74 -2.22 -9.26
C ASP A 33 13.22 -2.67 -10.66
N GLN A 34 12.57 -3.67 -11.26
CA GLN A 34 12.92 -4.16 -12.58
C GLN A 34 12.76 -3.08 -13.66
N VAL A 35 11.63 -2.38 -13.67
CA VAL A 35 11.33 -1.34 -14.65
C VAL A 35 12.29 -0.15 -14.49
N CYS A 36 12.59 0.27 -13.26
CA CYS A 36 13.53 1.36 -13.00
C CYS A 36 14.96 1.06 -13.46
N ARG A 37 15.33 -0.21 -13.73
CA ARG A 37 16.63 -0.58 -14.31
C ARG A 37 16.71 -0.34 -15.82
N GLY A 38 15.64 0.13 -16.46
CA GLY A 38 15.67 0.60 -17.84
C GLY A 38 14.70 -0.09 -18.79
N ASP A 39 13.48 -0.43 -18.34
CA ASP A 39 12.43 -0.90 -19.26
C ASP A 39 11.98 0.28 -20.16
N PRO A 40 12.14 0.18 -21.50
CA PRO A 40 11.73 1.24 -22.41
C PRO A 40 10.20 1.30 -22.61
N ALA A 41 9.46 0.25 -22.25
CA ALA A 41 8.02 0.15 -22.48
C ALA A 41 7.20 0.67 -21.28
N PHE A 42 7.41 1.94 -20.91
CA PHE A 42 6.85 2.51 -19.68
C PHE A 42 5.31 2.48 -19.61
N VAL A 43 4.59 2.60 -20.73
CA VAL A 43 3.11 2.52 -20.76
C VAL A 43 2.61 1.17 -20.25
N ALA A 44 3.25 0.08 -20.68
CA ALA A 44 2.90 -1.26 -20.23
C ALA A 44 3.26 -1.46 -18.76
N ALA A 45 4.38 -0.90 -18.30
CA ALA A 45 4.76 -0.93 -16.89
C ALA A 45 3.75 -0.16 -16.01
N PHE A 46 3.36 1.05 -16.41
CA PHE A 46 2.44 1.88 -15.63
C PHE A 46 1.06 1.25 -15.51
N ARG A 47 0.56 0.58 -16.58
CA ARG A 47 -0.67 -0.23 -16.50
C ARG A 47 -0.58 -1.34 -15.46
N ARG A 48 0.52 -2.10 -15.46
CA ARG A 48 0.73 -3.16 -14.45
C ARG A 48 0.80 -2.59 -13.04
N TRP A 49 1.50 -1.47 -12.84
CA TRP A 49 1.57 -0.81 -11.54
C TRP A 49 0.19 -0.34 -11.07
N GLU A 50 -0.61 0.26 -11.96
CA GLU A 50 -1.99 0.67 -11.67
C GLU A 50 -2.85 -0.52 -11.24
N GLU A 51 -2.80 -1.63 -11.98
CA GLU A 51 -3.53 -2.87 -11.67
C GLU A 51 -3.12 -3.44 -10.30
N GLN A 52 -1.81 -3.53 -10.04
CA GLN A 52 -1.27 -4.06 -8.79
C GLN A 52 -1.60 -3.18 -7.58
N LEU A 53 -1.47 -1.86 -7.71
CA LEU A 53 -1.81 -0.91 -6.65
C LEU A 53 -3.32 -0.86 -6.39
N THR A 54 -4.14 -1.01 -7.43
CA THR A 54 -5.60 -1.14 -7.29
C THR A 54 -5.96 -2.42 -6.54
N ALA A 55 -5.35 -3.55 -6.89
CA ALA A 55 -5.54 -4.80 -6.17
C ALA A 55 -5.10 -4.67 -4.71
N LEU A 56 -3.94 -4.05 -4.46
CA LEU A 56 -3.42 -3.82 -3.12
C LEU A 56 -4.38 -2.98 -2.26
N LYS A 57 -4.91 -1.88 -2.81
CA LYS A 57 -5.95 -1.06 -2.18
C LYS A 57 -7.17 -1.91 -1.76
N LEU A 58 -7.67 -2.77 -2.65
CA LEU A 58 -8.80 -3.65 -2.36
C LEU A 58 -8.50 -4.63 -1.21
N TYR A 59 -7.31 -5.22 -1.19
CA TYR A 59 -6.91 -6.13 -0.12
C TYR A 59 -6.68 -5.43 1.22
N ILE A 60 -6.20 -4.18 1.23
CA ILE A 60 -6.09 -3.36 2.45
C ILE A 60 -7.48 -3.13 3.05
N HIS A 61 -8.45 -2.69 2.24
CA HIS A 61 -9.83 -2.53 2.71
C HIS A 61 -10.45 -3.84 3.19
N ARG A 62 -10.16 -4.95 2.49
CA ARG A 62 -10.61 -6.27 2.92
C ARG A 62 -10.00 -6.65 4.27
N ALA A 63 -8.70 -6.46 4.47
CA ALA A 63 -8.01 -6.73 5.73
C ALA A 63 -8.56 -5.86 6.86
N GLU A 64 -8.84 -4.59 6.61
CA GLU A 64 -9.48 -3.68 7.58
C GLU A 64 -10.86 -4.18 8.02
N ALA A 65 -11.71 -4.56 7.07
CA ALA A 65 -13.03 -5.13 7.38
C ALA A 65 -12.90 -6.46 8.15
N ARG A 66 -11.95 -7.33 7.77
CA ARG A 66 -11.71 -8.61 8.47
C ARG A 66 -11.17 -8.41 9.88
N LEU A 67 -10.30 -7.42 10.08
CA LEU A 67 -9.81 -7.06 11.40
C LEU A 67 -10.95 -6.58 12.29
N LEU A 68 -11.84 -5.71 11.78
CA LEU A 68 -13.01 -5.26 12.53
C LEU A 68 -13.88 -6.43 12.97
N HIS A 69 -14.21 -7.36 12.06
CA HIS A 69 -14.96 -8.56 12.40
C HIS A 69 -14.24 -9.43 13.44
N TYR A 70 -12.93 -9.63 13.27
CA TYR A 70 -12.11 -10.40 14.22
C TYR A 70 -12.13 -9.79 15.64
N LEU A 71 -12.12 -8.45 15.73
CA LEU A 71 -12.21 -7.73 17.00
C LEU A 71 -13.60 -7.81 17.65
N LEU A 72 -14.67 -7.82 16.83
CA LEU A 72 -16.04 -7.87 17.31
C LEU A 72 -16.52 -9.29 17.67
N ALA A 73 -15.95 -10.33 17.04
CA ALA A 73 -16.37 -11.72 17.23
C ALA A 73 -15.70 -12.42 18.42
N ALA A 74 -14.51 -12.00 18.84
CA ALA A 74 -13.77 -12.71 19.89
C ALA A 74 -14.13 -12.19 21.31
N PRO A 75 -14.27 -13.08 22.33
CA PRO A 75 -14.21 -12.65 23.72
C PRO A 75 -12.87 -11.96 23.97
N THR A 76 -12.85 -10.91 24.80
CA THR A 76 -11.70 -10.04 25.08
C THR A 76 -10.41 -10.83 25.24
N LYS A 77 -9.65 -10.98 24.14
CA LYS A 77 -8.32 -11.59 24.16
C LYS A 77 -7.37 -10.59 24.82
N PRO A 78 -6.46 -11.03 25.70
CA PRO A 78 -5.46 -10.14 26.25
C PRO A 78 -4.62 -9.55 25.11
N TRP A 79 -4.48 -8.23 25.09
CA TRP A 79 -3.66 -7.52 24.13
C TRP A 79 -2.21 -8.01 24.18
N ARG A 80 -1.60 -8.23 23.02
CA ARG A 80 -0.17 -8.53 22.89
C ARG A 80 0.45 -7.68 21.82
N GLU A 81 1.54 -7.03 22.19
CA GLU A 81 2.37 -6.24 21.28
C GLU A 81 3.12 -7.19 20.33
N TYR A 82 3.13 -6.82 19.05
CA TYR A 82 3.99 -7.42 18.06
C TYR A 82 5.42 -6.92 18.29
N GLY A 83 6.38 -7.85 18.33
CA GLY A 83 7.79 -7.50 18.37
C GLY A 83 8.15 -6.79 17.07
N GLY A 84 8.32 -5.46 17.14
CA GLY A 84 8.36 -4.55 15.99
C GLY A 84 9.25 -4.98 14.82
N THR A 85 9.05 -4.31 13.68
CA THR A 85 9.63 -4.74 12.40
C THR A 85 11.13 -4.51 12.27
N GLY A 86 11.73 -3.62 13.07
CA GLY A 86 13.11 -3.15 12.86
C GLY A 86 13.31 -2.47 11.50
N ALA A 87 12.23 -2.02 10.86
CA ALA A 87 12.28 -1.45 9.53
C ALA A 87 12.92 -0.07 9.54
N ASP A 88 13.94 0.11 8.70
CA ASP A 88 14.60 1.39 8.48
C ASP A 88 13.91 2.12 7.32
N ARG A 89 13.00 3.04 7.68
CA ARG A 89 12.21 3.82 6.72
C ARG A 89 13.07 4.80 5.92
N ASP A 90 14.12 5.33 6.54
CA ASP A 90 15.02 6.29 5.90
C ASP A 90 15.85 5.56 4.84
N ALA A 91 16.41 4.38 5.18
CA ALA A 91 17.11 3.55 4.21
C ALA A 91 16.22 3.07 3.05
N ALA A 92 14.94 2.75 3.31
CA ALA A 92 13.98 2.41 2.24
C ALA A 92 13.71 3.62 1.34
N THR A 93 13.49 4.80 1.92
CA THR A 93 13.27 6.07 1.20
C THR A 93 14.46 6.41 0.32
N GLU A 94 15.69 6.38 0.86
CA GLU A 94 16.91 6.64 0.10
C GLU A 94 17.06 5.68 -1.08
N ARG A 95 16.80 4.39 -0.87
CA ARG A 95 16.91 3.36 -1.90
C ARG A 95 15.92 3.57 -3.04
N TRP A 96 14.66 3.89 -2.73
CA TRP A 96 13.65 4.15 -3.77
C TRP A 96 13.86 5.49 -4.46
N THR A 97 14.35 6.50 -3.74
CA THR A 97 14.78 7.78 -4.31
C THR A 97 15.87 7.58 -5.37
N ALA A 98 16.92 6.81 -5.05
CA ALA A 98 18.02 6.51 -5.95
C ALA A 98 17.61 5.73 -7.21
N ARG A 99 16.47 5.03 -7.19
CA ARG A 99 15.94 4.25 -8.31
C ARG A 99 14.97 5.04 -9.18
N LEU A 100 13.99 5.70 -8.55
CA LEU A 100 12.90 6.35 -9.27
C LEU A 100 13.34 7.65 -9.93
N LEU A 101 14.15 8.48 -9.25
CA LEU A 101 14.58 9.77 -9.80
C LEU A 101 15.29 9.63 -11.16
N PRO A 102 16.32 8.76 -11.32
CA PRO A 102 16.97 8.61 -12.62
C PRO A 102 16.03 8.06 -13.69
N TYR A 103 15.17 7.10 -13.35
CA TYR A 103 14.24 6.50 -14.29
C TYR A 103 13.22 7.53 -14.82
N PHE A 104 12.58 8.30 -13.96
CA PHE A 104 11.64 9.34 -14.42
C PHE A 104 12.34 10.47 -15.21
N ALA A 105 13.61 10.77 -14.88
CA ALA A 105 14.40 11.70 -15.67
C ALA A 105 14.68 11.22 -17.11
N THR A 106 14.77 9.90 -17.36
CA THR A 106 14.93 9.37 -18.73
C THR A 106 13.63 9.41 -19.52
N LEU A 107 12.48 9.21 -18.87
CA LEU A 107 11.17 9.24 -19.52
C LEU A 107 10.73 10.64 -19.97
N ARG A 108 11.30 11.70 -19.36
CA ARG A 108 10.97 13.11 -19.64
C ARG A 108 9.47 13.44 -19.50
N LEU A 109 8.81 12.76 -18.57
CA LEU A 109 7.41 13.01 -18.23
C LEU A 109 7.29 14.19 -17.27
N GLU A 110 6.14 14.88 -17.29
CA GLU A 110 5.80 15.82 -16.23
C GLU A 110 5.43 15.05 -14.97
N THR A 111 6.22 15.23 -13.92
CA THR A 111 6.05 14.52 -12.64
C THR A 111 5.29 15.33 -11.60
N THR A 112 5.21 16.64 -11.80
CA THR A 112 4.52 17.56 -10.91
C THR A 112 3.03 17.64 -11.23
N TYR A 113 2.20 17.70 -10.20
CA TYR A 113 0.76 17.88 -10.35
C TYR A 113 0.18 18.71 -9.21
N ARG A 114 -1.07 19.16 -9.36
CA ARG A 114 -1.78 19.94 -8.33
C ARG A 114 -2.63 19.01 -7.48
N ARG A 115 -2.38 19.03 -6.16
CA ARG A 115 -3.14 18.28 -5.16
C ARG A 115 -4.12 19.21 -4.46
N ILE A 116 -5.38 18.81 -4.42
CA ILE A 116 -6.44 19.42 -3.62
C ILE A 116 -6.66 18.49 -2.43
N GLY A 117 -6.46 18.96 -1.21
CA GLY A 117 -6.57 18.12 -0.01
C GLY A 117 -8.01 17.65 0.21
N SER A 118 -8.97 18.57 0.14
CA SER A 118 -10.39 18.26 0.16
C SER A 118 -11.18 19.08 -0.85
N VAL A 119 -11.96 18.41 -1.70
CA VAL A 119 -12.89 19.08 -2.64
C VAL A 119 -14.04 19.78 -1.90
N LEU A 120 -14.25 19.43 -0.63
CA LEU A 120 -15.27 20.04 0.22
C LEU A 120 -14.74 21.29 0.96
N GLU A 121 -13.42 21.48 1.00
CA GLU A 121 -12.78 22.63 1.66
C GLU A 121 -12.40 23.66 0.57
N LEU A 122 -13.28 24.63 0.37
CA LEU A 122 -13.14 25.64 -0.69
C LEU A 122 -12.03 26.68 -0.40
N ASP A 123 -11.56 26.73 0.85
CA ASP A 123 -10.55 27.68 1.31
C ASP A 123 -9.12 27.11 1.25
N GLU A 124 -8.97 25.82 0.88
CA GLU A 124 -7.67 25.18 0.77
C GLU A 124 -7.04 25.43 -0.60
N ASP A 125 -5.92 26.15 -0.62
CA ASP A 125 -5.18 26.39 -1.86
C ASP A 125 -4.57 25.08 -2.40
N PRO A 126 -4.69 24.79 -3.71
CA PRO A 126 -4.06 23.62 -4.29
C PRO A 126 -2.54 23.66 -4.09
N SER A 127 -2.01 22.59 -3.51
CA SER A 127 -0.57 22.41 -3.30
C SER A 127 0.06 21.76 -4.53
N THR A 128 1.33 22.06 -4.77
CA THR A 128 2.12 21.35 -5.78
C THR A 128 2.68 20.08 -5.17
N ALA A 129 2.38 18.94 -5.80
CA ALA A 129 2.87 17.62 -5.44
C ALA A 129 3.70 17.04 -6.58
N ASP A 130 4.43 15.96 -6.29
CA ASP A 130 5.30 15.28 -7.26
C ASP A 130 5.11 13.76 -7.15
N ILE A 131 4.86 13.13 -8.31
CA ILE A 131 4.54 11.70 -8.37
C ILE A 131 5.69 10.82 -7.93
N ILE A 132 6.94 11.25 -8.12
CA ILE A 132 8.11 10.47 -7.67
C ILE A 132 8.09 10.41 -6.15
N THR A 133 7.81 11.53 -5.49
CA THR A 133 7.68 11.60 -4.02
C THR A 133 6.60 10.67 -3.50
N ASP A 134 5.44 10.61 -4.16
CA ASP A 134 4.36 9.71 -3.75
C ASP A 134 4.70 8.24 -4.01
N LEU A 135 5.31 7.90 -5.15
CA LEU A 135 5.76 6.54 -5.44
C LEU A 135 6.82 6.07 -4.43
N ILE A 136 7.75 6.94 -4.04
CA ILE A 136 8.73 6.65 -2.98
C ILE A 136 8.01 6.34 -1.66
N ALA A 137 7.02 7.16 -1.27
CA ALA A 137 6.27 6.95 -0.05
C ALA A 137 5.49 5.62 -0.07
N LEU A 138 4.87 5.26 -1.20
CA LEU A 138 4.20 3.97 -1.34
C LEU A 138 5.18 2.79 -1.30
N ALA A 139 6.33 2.91 -1.95
CA ALA A 139 7.34 1.86 -1.98
C ALA A 139 7.98 1.65 -0.60
N GLU A 140 8.22 2.72 0.15
CA GLU A 140 8.65 2.67 1.54
C GLU A 140 7.62 1.93 2.41
N VAL A 141 6.34 2.32 2.36
CA VAL A 141 5.29 1.65 3.14
C VAL A 141 5.16 0.18 2.76
N ALA A 142 5.20 -0.15 1.48
CA ALA A 142 5.18 -1.54 1.04
C ALA A 142 6.37 -2.33 1.59
N GLU A 143 7.59 -1.79 1.52
CA GLU A 143 8.79 -2.45 2.02
C GLU A 143 8.76 -2.64 3.54
N THR A 144 8.35 -1.62 4.29
CA THR A 144 8.36 -1.69 5.77
C THR A 144 7.25 -2.58 6.32
N THR A 145 6.08 -2.57 5.70
CA THR A 145 4.98 -3.49 6.05
C THR A 145 5.26 -4.94 5.62
N GLN A 146 6.03 -5.15 4.54
CA GLN A 146 6.47 -6.49 4.11
C GLN A 146 7.29 -7.20 5.20
N ILE A 147 8.10 -6.47 5.97
CA ILE A 147 8.88 -7.04 7.07
C ILE A 147 7.96 -7.57 8.19
N ALA A 148 6.88 -6.85 8.50
CA ALA A 148 5.86 -7.31 9.44
C ALA A 148 5.17 -8.59 8.96
N LEU A 149 4.76 -8.58 7.68
CA LEU A 149 4.05 -9.69 7.06
C LEU A 149 4.92 -10.95 6.92
N ALA A 150 6.21 -10.80 6.65
CA ALA A 150 7.15 -11.92 6.64
C ALA A 150 7.29 -12.60 8.02
N GLY A 151 7.10 -11.85 9.11
CA GLY A 151 7.04 -12.41 10.47
C GLY A 151 5.83 -13.33 10.67
N LEU A 152 4.68 -12.96 10.09
CA LEU A 152 3.46 -13.77 10.12
C LEU A 152 3.63 -15.10 9.37
N GLU A 153 4.23 -15.09 8.18
CA GLU A 153 4.46 -16.28 7.36
C GLU A 153 5.37 -17.32 8.02
N ARG A 154 6.28 -16.89 8.91
CA ARG A 154 7.21 -17.76 9.65
C ARG A 154 6.61 -18.39 10.92
N GLY A 155 5.28 -18.33 11.08
CA GLY A 155 4.59 -18.87 12.25
C GLY A 155 4.53 -17.89 13.42
N GLY A 156 4.30 -16.60 13.13
CA GLY A 156 4.15 -15.55 14.14
C GLY A 156 3.06 -15.84 15.17
N ASP A 157 3.18 -15.23 16.36
CA ASP A 157 2.24 -15.42 17.48
C ASP A 157 0.82 -14.99 17.08
N PRO A 158 -0.16 -15.92 16.99
CA PRO A 158 -1.54 -15.58 16.68
C PRO A 158 -2.18 -14.61 17.68
N ALA A 159 -1.65 -14.52 18.90
CA ALA A 159 -2.11 -13.58 19.91
C ALA A 159 -1.71 -12.12 19.60
N ALA A 160 -0.65 -11.88 18.83
CA ALA A 160 -0.22 -10.55 18.38
C ALA A 160 -0.82 -10.14 17.03
N LEU A 161 -1.71 -10.95 16.44
CA LEU A 161 -2.27 -10.73 15.10
C LEU A 161 -3.01 -9.38 14.97
N GLN A 162 -3.69 -8.93 16.03
CA GLN A 162 -4.43 -7.66 16.03
C GLN A 162 -3.47 -6.48 15.90
N ASP A 163 -2.43 -6.47 16.73
CA ASP A 163 -1.41 -5.43 16.76
C ASP A 163 -0.62 -5.38 15.44
N LEU A 164 -0.18 -6.55 14.95
CA LEU A 164 0.45 -6.69 13.64
C LEU A 164 -0.44 -6.12 12.53
N ALA A 165 -1.69 -6.59 12.43
CA ALA A 165 -2.59 -6.19 11.36
C ALA A 165 -2.88 -4.69 11.39
N PHE A 166 -3.19 -4.13 12.57
CA PHE A 166 -3.53 -2.72 12.68
C PHE A 166 -2.32 -1.81 12.59
N TYR A 167 -1.38 -1.92 13.52
CA TYR A 167 -0.30 -0.93 13.69
C TYR A 167 0.84 -1.11 12.68
N HIS A 168 1.08 -2.33 12.22
CA HIS A 168 2.22 -2.64 11.36
C HIS A 168 1.86 -2.88 9.90
N VAL A 169 0.57 -2.94 9.55
CA VAL A 169 0.13 -3.11 8.15
C VAL A 169 -0.92 -2.05 7.78
N ILE A 170 -2.11 -2.09 8.37
CA ILE A 170 -3.25 -1.25 7.94
C ILE A 170 -2.99 0.23 8.21
N ALA A 171 -2.56 0.61 9.40
CA ALA A 171 -2.37 2.03 9.76
C ALA A 171 -1.31 2.73 8.90
N PRO A 172 -0.13 2.13 8.61
CA PRO A 172 0.81 2.67 7.62
C PRO A 172 0.15 2.92 6.25
N TRP A 173 -0.61 1.97 5.72
CA TRP A 173 -1.32 2.14 4.46
C TRP A 173 -2.42 3.19 4.50
N ARG A 174 -3.13 3.33 5.63
CA ARG A 174 -4.12 4.40 5.82
C ARG A 174 -3.48 5.79 5.80
N ARG A 175 -2.28 5.94 6.37
CA ARG A 175 -1.52 7.21 6.28
C ARG A 175 -1.06 7.51 4.85
N ALA A 176 -0.77 6.47 4.07
CA ALA A 176 -0.37 6.58 2.67
C ALA A 176 -1.55 6.58 1.68
N GLN A 177 -2.79 6.72 2.16
CA GLN A 177 -3.98 6.63 1.31
C GLN A 177 -4.06 7.76 0.27
N ALA A 178 -3.74 8.99 0.64
CA ALA A 178 -3.75 10.11 -0.30
C ALA A 178 -2.72 9.92 -1.43
N PRO A 179 -1.42 9.65 -1.14
CA PRO A 179 -0.44 9.26 -2.15
C PRO A 179 -0.91 8.11 -3.05
N LEU A 180 -1.54 7.08 -2.49
CA LEU A 180 -2.02 5.93 -3.26
C LEU A 180 -3.08 6.33 -4.30
N LEU A 181 -4.04 7.16 -3.90
CA LEU A 181 -5.10 7.62 -4.81
C LEU A 181 -4.56 8.55 -5.89
N ASP A 182 -3.64 9.44 -5.53
CA ASP A 182 -3.01 10.34 -6.49
C ASP A 182 -2.15 9.58 -7.50
N VAL A 183 -1.38 8.57 -7.04
CA VAL A 183 -0.58 7.71 -7.91
C VAL A 183 -1.47 6.95 -8.89
N LEU A 184 -2.56 6.34 -8.43
CA LEU A 184 -3.50 5.64 -9.31
C LEU A 184 -4.09 6.57 -10.38
N ARG A 185 -4.49 7.79 -9.99
CA ARG A 185 -5.02 8.78 -10.93
C ARG A 185 -3.95 9.21 -11.95
N TRP A 186 -2.74 9.49 -11.49
CA TRP A 186 -1.65 9.91 -12.35
C TRP A 186 -1.23 8.81 -13.34
N LEU A 187 -1.13 7.55 -12.87
CA LEU A 187 -0.81 6.40 -13.73
C LEU A 187 -1.86 6.22 -14.82
N ALA A 188 -3.15 6.26 -14.46
CA ALA A 188 -4.24 6.14 -15.42
C ALA A 188 -4.19 7.24 -16.50
N GLU A 189 -3.89 8.48 -16.08
CA GLU A 189 -3.75 9.61 -16.99
C GLU A 189 -2.53 9.47 -17.91
N ALA A 190 -1.36 9.20 -17.34
CA ALA A 190 -0.13 9.03 -18.10
C ALA A 190 -0.25 7.90 -19.13
N VAL A 191 -0.90 6.78 -18.75
CA VAL A 191 -1.20 5.68 -19.66
C VAL A 191 -2.14 6.13 -20.78
N ARG A 192 -3.19 6.88 -20.47
CA ARG A 192 -4.16 7.36 -21.46
C ARG A 192 -3.50 8.29 -22.48
N GLU A 193 -2.76 9.29 -22.01
CA GLU A 193 -2.07 10.28 -22.85
C GLU A 193 -1.09 9.63 -23.84
N HIS A 194 -0.44 8.53 -23.45
CA HIS A 194 0.62 7.90 -24.24
C HIS A 194 0.18 6.61 -24.95
N ALA A 195 -1.02 6.10 -24.70
CA ALA A 195 -1.58 4.95 -25.41
C ALA A 195 -2.25 5.34 -26.74
N ASP A 196 -2.63 6.61 -26.89
CA ASP A 196 -3.28 7.15 -28.08
C ASP A 196 -2.27 7.71 -29.12
N LEU A 197 -0.96 7.56 -28.87
CA LEU A 197 0.16 7.97 -29.73
C LEU A 197 0.79 6.78 -30.46
#